data_AF-A0A7Y1Z1C4-F1
#
_entry.id   AF-A0A7Y1Z1C4-F1
#
_cell.length_a   1.000
_cell.length_b   1.000
_cell.length_c   1.000
_cell.angle_alpha   90.00
_cell.angle_beta   90.00
_cell.angle_gamma   90.00
#
_symmetry.space_group_name_H-M   'P 1'
#
loop_
_entity.id
_entity.type
_entity.pdbx_description
1 polymer ?
#
loop_
_entity_poly.entity_id
_entity_poly.type
_entity_poly.pdbx_seq_one_letter_code
_entity_poly.pdbx_strand_id
1 'polypeptide(L)'
;DVTLTQVKYSSGAVFSFDICYAMPGNFPTTGQSIRFEVFGRDGVVLIDDDHRDQIIYTEHGYTNAYAPDQKMNLAFLGSRSSGEWADGRMFGRIADETREWLDHHSAGVPCHLTTVQEGRKTLQVTLAMEEASRTGQPIPLANLARR
;
A
#
# COMPACT_ATOMS: atom_id res chain seq x y z
N ASP A 1 -16.93 -3.04 -3.69
CA ASP A 1 -15.85 -2.85 -4.68
C ASP A 1 -15.10 -1.53 -4.54
N VAL A 2 -15.73 -0.47 -4.03
CA VAL A 2 -15.07 0.80 -3.73
C VAL A 2 -15.42 1.24 -2.32
N THR A 3 -14.41 1.69 -1.56
CA THR A 3 -14.59 2.27 -0.23
C THR A 3 -13.82 3.60 -0.17
N LEU A 4 -14.50 4.64 0.29
CA LEU A 4 -13.96 5.97 0.52
C LEU A 4 -14.12 6.28 2.02
N THR A 5 -13.04 6.65 2.70
CA THR A 5 -13.12 7.02 4.12
C THR A 5 -12.21 8.20 4.42
N GLN A 6 -12.72 9.13 5.23
CA GLN A 6 -11.97 10.31 5.64
C GLN A 6 -11.61 10.25 7.12
N VAL A 7 -10.35 10.58 7.43
CA VAL A 7 -9.85 10.72 8.80
C VAL A 7 -9.50 12.18 9.04
N LYS A 8 -10.13 12.79 10.06
CA LYS A 8 -9.83 14.15 10.49
C LYS A 8 -8.89 14.14 11.70
N TYR A 9 -7.80 14.87 11.58
CA TYR A 9 -6.82 15.08 12.65
C TYR A 9 -7.23 16.26 13.53
N SER A 10 -6.74 16.29 14.77
CA SER A 10 -6.97 17.41 15.70
C SER A 10 -6.39 18.73 15.21
N SER A 11 -5.37 18.69 14.35
CA SER A 11 -4.80 19.86 13.67
C SER A 11 -5.73 20.48 12.62
N GLY A 12 -6.83 19.79 12.27
CA GLY A 12 -7.71 20.17 11.15
C GLY A 12 -7.30 19.55 9.82
N ALA A 13 -6.14 18.89 9.73
CA ALA A 13 -5.77 18.12 8.55
C ALA A 13 -6.76 16.97 8.30
N VAL A 14 -6.94 16.62 7.03
CA VAL A 14 -7.83 15.53 6.61
C VAL A 14 -7.04 14.60 5.70
N PHE A 15 -7.23 13.30 5.88
CA PHE A 15 -6.69 12.27 5.01
C PHE A 15 -7.84 11.46 4.41
N SER A 16 -7.81 11.25 3.09
CA SER A 16 -8.76 10.38 2.39
C SER A 16 -8.11 9.04 2.08
N PHE A 17 -8.79 7.95 2.43
CA PHE A 17 -8.42 6.59 2.08
C PHE A 17 -9.41 6.05 1.08
N ASP A 18 -8.90 5.73 -0.11
CA ASP A 18 -9.70 5.37 -1.26
C ASP A 18 -9.21 3.99 -1.75
N ILE A 19 -10.06 2.99 -1.60
CA ILE A 19 -9.75 1.60 -1.98
C ILE A 19 -10.71 1.20 -3.09
N CYS A 20 -10.16 0.73 -4.22
CA CYS A 20 -10.94 0.32 -5.38
C CYS A 20 -10.45 -1.04 -5.91
N TYR A 21 -11.36 -2.01 -5.92
CA TYR A 21 -11.18 -3.32 -6.54
C TYR A 21 -12.05 -3.49 -7.80
N ALA A 22 -12.72 -2.43 -8.25
CA ALA A 22 -13.64 -2.46 -9.39
C ALA A 22 -12.96 -2.35 -10.77
N MET A 23 -11.63 -2.37 -10.82
CA MET A 23 -10.87 -2.24 -12.07
C MET A 23 -11.09 -3.47 -12.98
N PRO A 24 -11.09 -3.30 -14.32
CA PRO A 24 -11.16 -4.44 -15.23
C PRO A 24 -10.04 -5.43 -14.93
N GLY A 25 -10.32 -6.73 -15.00
CA GLY A 25 -9.32 -7.77 -14.71
C GLY A 25 -8.01 -7.53 -15.45
N ASN A 26 -8.09 -7.23 -16.75
CA ASN A 26 -6.92 -6.99 -17.61
C ASN A 26 -6.28 -5.59 -17.50
N PHE A 27 -6.60 -4.80 -16.47
CA PHE A 27 -5.88 -3.56 -16.22
C PHE A 27 -4.39 -3.87 -15.94
N PRO A 28 -3.42 -3.11 -16.48
CA PRO A 28 -2.00 -3.49 -16.57
C PRO A 28 -1.22 -3.52 -15.23
N THR A 29 -1.90 -3.55 -14.09
CA THR A 29 -1.29 -3.59 -12.75
C THR A 29 -1.10 -5.02 -12.26
N THR A 30 0.02 -5.31 -11.61
CA THR A 30 0.45 -6.67 -11.28
C THR A 30 0.34 -7.02 -9.79
N GLY A 31 -0.49 -6.28 -9.07
CA GLY A 31 -0.84 -6.54 -7.67
C GLY A 31 -1.42 -5.33 -6.96
N GLN A 32 -0.79 -4.16 -7.12
CA GLN A 32 -1.20 -2.94 -6.45
C GLN A 32 -1.02 -1.71 -7.34
N SER A 33 -1.83 -0.70 -7.03
CA SER A 33 -1.78 0.65 -7.59
C SER A 33 -1.94 1.63 -6.45
N ILE A 34 -0.86 2.27 -6.04
CA ILE A 34 -0.86 3.17 -4.89
C ILE A 34 -0.52 4.56 -5.37
N ARG A 35 -1.36 5.53 -5.02
CA ARG A 35 -1.07 6.95 -5.17
C ARG A 35 -1.19 7.61 -3.83
N PHE A 36 -0.23 8.46 -3.51
CA PHE A 36 -0.15 9.15 -2.25
C PHE A 36 0.17 10.62 -2.48
N GLU A 37 -0.66 11.48 -1.94
CA GLU A 37 -0.55 12.92 -2.13
C GLU A 37 -0.64 13.63 -0.78
N VAL A 38 0.32 14.51 -0.51
CA VAL A 38 0.33 15.36 0.68
C VAL A 38 0.40 16.80 0.24
N PHE A 39 -0.62 17.56 0.64
CA PHE A 39 -0.70 18.99 0.38
C PHE A 39 -0.49 19.76 1.67
N GLY A 40 0.50 20.65 1.67
CA GLY A 40 0.77 21.57 2.76
C GLY A 40 0.75 23.02 2.28
N ARG A 41 0.85 23.95 3.23
CA ARG A 41 0.95 25.39 2.93
C ARG A 41 2.17 25.72 2.08
N ASP A 42 3.29 25.05 2.35
CA ASP A 42 4.61 25.40 1.82
C ASP A 42 5.12 24.40 0.76
N GLY A 43 4.30 23.41 0.38
CA GLY A 43 4.73 22.40 -0.58
C GLY A 43 3.76 21.25 -0.74
N VAL A 44 4.06 20.42 -1.74
CA VAL A 44 3.28 19.24 -2.11
C VAL A 44 4.21 18.05 -2.34
N VAL A 45 3.75 16.86 -1.97
CA VAL A 45 4.41 15.59 -2.29
C VAL A 45 3.41 14.73 -3.06
N LEU A 46 3.83 14.19 -4.19
CA LEU A 46 3.04 13.29 -5.03
C LEU A 46 3.87 12.04 -5.28
N ILE A 47 3.34 10.88 -4.95
CA ILE A 47 3.96 9.58 -5.18
C ILE A 47 2.98 8.74 -5.98
N ASP A 48 3.41 8.27 -7.14
CA ASP A 48 2.68 7.31 -7.98
C ASP A 48 3.49 6.01 -8.04
N ASP A 49 3.00 4.98 -7.37
CA ASP A 49 3.61 3.66 -7.28
C ASP A 49 3.05 2.71 -8.34
N ASP A 50 2.31 3.21 -9.33
CA ASP A 50 1.87 2.42 -10.48
C ASP A 50 3.06 1.99 -11.38
N HIS A 51 4.23 2.62 -11.24
CA HIS A 51 5.42 2.36 -12.06
C HIS A 51 5.16 2.40 -13.57
N ARG A 52 4.39 3.40 -14.01
CA ARG A 52 3.98 3.59 -15.42
C ARG A 52 5.13 3.90 -16.36
N ASP A 53 6.32 4.16 -15.83
CA ASP A 53 7.57 4.35 -16.55
C ASP A 53 8.24 3.03 -16.94
N GLN A 54 7.83 1.89 -16.36
CA GLN A 54 8.41 0.57 -16.60
C GLN A 54 7.36 -0.40 -17.16
N ILE A 55 7.28 -0.47 -18.48
CA ILE A 55 6.22 -1.19 -19.19
C ILE A 55 6.80 -2.38 -19.94
N ILE A 56 6.10 -3.51 -19.90
CA ILE A 56 6.29 -4.63 -20.83
C ILE A 56 5.04 -4.85 -21.66
N TYR A 57 5.24 -5.12 -22.95
CA TYR A 57 4.22 -5.68 -23.83
C TYR A 57 4.68 -7.03 -24.39
N THR A 58 3.78 -8.00 -24.46
CA THR A 58 4.06 -9.33 -25.00
C THR A 58 2.80 -9.99 -25.56
N GLU A 59 2.95 -10.70 -26.68
CA GLU A 59 1.87 -11.53 -27.25
C GLU A 59 1.69 -12.86 -26.50
N HIS A 60 2.70 -13.27 -25.72
CA HIS A 60 2.67 -14.52 -24.94
C HIS A 60 2.08 -14.35 -23.53
N GLY A 61 1.76 -13.11 -23.15
CA GLY A 61 1.22 -12.75 -21.84
C GLY A 61 2.26 -12.72 -20.71
N TYR A 62 2.08 -11.76 -19.81
CA TYR A 62 2.78 -11.65 -18.53
C TYR A 62 1.89 -12.20 -17.42
N THR A 63 2.48 -12.93 -16.45
CA THR A 63 1.71 -13.62 -15.40
C THR A 63 1.57 -12.72 -14.18
N ASN A 64 0.35 -12.57 -13.66
CA ASN A 64 0.11 -11.89 -12.39
C ASN A 64 0.46 -12.82 -11.22
N ALA A 65 1.19 -12.30 -10.22
CA ALA A 65 1.61 -13.08 -9.04
C ALA A 65 0.44 -13.52 -8.15
N TYR A 66 -0.65 -12.76 -8.10
CA TYR A 66 -1.84 -13.02 -7.29
C TYR A 66 -2.95 -13.75 -8.06
N ALA A 67 -2.88 -13.72 -9.39
CA ALA A 67 -3.85 -14.34 -10.29
C ALA A 67 -3.07 -15.09 -11.40
N PRO A 68 -2.50 -16.28 -11.10
CA PRO A 68 -1.61 -16.99 -12.03
C PRO A 68 -2.29 -17.41 -13.34
N ASP A 69 -3.61 -17.58 -13.31
CA ASP A 69 -4.43 -17.88 -14.48
C ASP A 69 -4.62 -16.66 -15.40
N GLN A 70 -4.36 -15.46 -14.89
CA GLN A 70 -4.45 -14.23 -15.66
C GLN A 70 -3.17 -13.99 -16.46
N LYS A 71 -3.33 -13.78 -17.76
CA LYS A 71 -2.27 -13.39 -18.69
C LYS A 71 -2.52 -11.99 -19.21
N MET A 72 -1.56 -11.10 -18.98
CA MET A 72 -1.65 -9.68 -19.33
C MET A 72 -0.73 -9.40 -20.52
N ASN A 73 -1.26 -8.92 -21.63
CA ASN A 73 -0.42 -8.52 -22.77
C ASN A 73 0.39 -7.26 -22.48
N LEU A 74 -0.10 -6.41 -21.58
CA LEU A 74 0.55 -5.19 -21.12
C LEU A 74 0.64 -5.23 -19.60
N ALA A 75 1.81 -4.95 -19.04
CA ALA A 75 2.00 -4.88 -17.60
C ALA A 75 2.97 -3.76 -17.19
N PHE A 76 2.69 -3.13 -16.05
CA PHE A 76 3.61 -2.23 -15.36
C PHE A 76 4.49 -3.06 -14.42
N LEU A 77 5.76 -3.23 -14.75
CA LEU A 77 6.63 -4.23 -14.13
C LEU A 77 6.86 -4.01 -12.63
N GLY A 78 6.85 -2.76 -12.18
CA GLY A 78 7.01 -2.40 -10.77
C GLY A 78 5.72 -2.45 -9.93
N SER A 79 4.54 -2.58 -10.55
CA SER A 79 3.23 -2.52 -9.86
C SER A 79 2.84 -3.78 -9.06
N ARG A 80 3.84 -4.49 -8.53
CA ARG A 80 3.73 -5.80 -7.84
C ARG A 80 4.15 -5.67 -6.39
N SER A 81 3.28 -6.08 -5.47
CA SER A 81 3.59 -6.07 -4.04
C SER A 81 4.46 -7.26 -3.63
N SER A 82 4.26 -8.42 -4.26
CA SER A 82 5.14 -9.57 -4.05
C SER A 82 6.52 -9.18 -4.60
N GLY A 83 7.51 -9.15 -3.70
CA GLY A 83 8.84 -8.55 -3.94
C GLY A 83 9.43 -8.91 -5.30
N GLU A 84 10.28 -8.04 -5.83
CA GLU A 84 10.97 -8.31 -7.08
C GLU A 84 11.82 -9.58 -6.90
N TRP A 85 11.86 -10.46 -7.89
CA TRP A 85 12.69 -11.68 -7.84
C TRP A 85 13.62 -11.69 -9.05
N ALA A 86 14.89 -11.95 -8.80
CA ALA A 86 15.91 -12.13 -9.83
C ALA A 86 16.79 -13.34 -9.47
N ASP A 87 16.98 -14.27 -10.40
CA ASP A 87 17.78 -15.48 -10.22
C ASP A 87 17.41 -16.30 -8.96
N GLY A 88 16.10 -16.41 -8.69
CA GLY A 88 15.58 -17.13 -7.52
C GLY A 88 15.82 -16.43 -6.18
N ARG A 89 16.27 -15.17 -6.19
CA ARG A 89 16.51 -14.37 -5.00
C ARG A 89 15.57 -13.19 -4.94
N MET A 90 15.16 -12.86 -3.73
CA MET A 90 14.36 -11.67 -3.45
C MET A 90 15.23 -10.43 -3.63
N PHE A 91 14.69 -9.46 -4.35
CA PHE A 91 15.30 -8.21 -4.75
C PHE A 91 14.31 -7.05 -4.53
N GLY A 92 14.81 -5.82 -4.60
CA GLY A 92 14.00 -4.61 -4.52
C GLY A 92 13.51 -4.28 -3.12
N ARG A 93 12.47 -3.46 -3.06
CA ARG A 93 12.00 -2.78 -1.83
C ARG A 93 11.72 -3.74 -0.67
N ILE A 94 10.94 -4.80 -0.89
CA ILE A 94 10.63 -5.76 0.20
C ILE A 94 11.89 -6.54 0.63
N ALA A 95 12.84 -6.78 -0.27
CA ALA A 95 14.11 -7.43 0.09
C ALA A 95 14.95 -6.51 0.98
N ASP A 96 14.98 -5.22 0.66
CA ASP A 96 15.68 -4.20 1.44
C ASP A 96 15.02 -3.98 2.80
N GLU A 97 13.68 -3.92 2.87
CA GLU A 97 12.94 -3.91 4.14
C GLU A 97 13.28 -5.14 4.99
N THR A 98 13.30 -6.34 4.38
CA THR A 98 13.63 -7.58 5.11
C THR A 98 15.06 -7.56 5.64
N ARG A 99 16.02 -7.08 4.84
CA ARG A 99 17.43 -6.94 5.25
C ARG A 99 17.57 -5.94 6.37
N GLU A 100 16.93 -4.79 6.28
CA GLU A 100 16.96 -3.76 7.31
C GLU A 100 16.46 -4.30 8.66
N TRP A 101 15.39 -5.08 8.65
CA TRP A 101 14.89 -5.75 9.86
C TRP A 101 15.91 -6.73 10.45
N LEU A 102 16.57 -7.52 9.60
CA LEU A 102 17.61 -8.47 10.00
C LEU A 102 18.86 -7.77 10.54
N ASP A 103 19.29 -6.68 9.90
CA ASP A 103 20.44 -5.88 10.32
C ASP A 103 20.17 -5.25 11.70
N HIS A 104 18.95 -4.75 11.92
CA HIS A 104 18.52 -4.27 13.24
C HIS A 104 18.61 -5.36 14.32
N HIS A 105 18.13 -6.57 14.04
CA HIS A 105 18.14 -7.67 15.00
C HIS A 105 19.53 -8.26 15.25
N SER A 106 20.38 -8.27 14.21
CA SER A 106 21.70 -8.90 14.28
C SER A 106 22.80 -7.96 14.78
N ALA A 107 22.75 -6.68 14.43
CA ALA A 107 23.80 -5.70 14.70
C ALA A 107 23.33 -4.49 15.52
N GLY A 108 22.03 -4.38 15.82
CA GLY A 108 21.48 -3.28 16.61
C GLY A 108 21.47 -1.93 15.88
N VAL A 109 21.58 -1.93 14.55
CA VAL A 109 21.47 -0.69 13.75
C VAL A 109 20.03 -0.16 13.76
N PRO A 110 19.79 1.15 13.61
CA PRO A 110 18.43 1.68 13.52
C PRO A 110 17.61 1.03 12.40
N CYS A 111 16.32 0.81 12.67
CA CYS A 111 15.33 0.29 11.72
C CYS A 111 14.25 1.34 11.49
N HIS A 112 13.96 1.65 10.23
CA HIS A 112 12.94 2.61 9.80
C HIS A 112 11.59 1.92 9.54
N LEU A 113 11.51 0.59 9.69
CA LEU A 113 10.27 -0.12 9.59
C LEU A 113 9.34 0.19 10.75
N THR A 114 8.04 0.09 10.45
CA THR A 114 6.94 0.29 11.38
C THR A 114 7.14 -0.52 12.68
N THR A 115 7.05 0.18 13.81
CA THR A 115 7.04 -0.44 15.14
C THR A 115 5.71 -1.16 15.42
N VAL A 116 5.69 -2.01 16.45
CA VAL A 116 4.46 -2.70 16.89
C VAL A 116 3.36 -1.69 17.27
N GLN A 117 3.73 -0.58 17.89
CA GLN A 117 2.82 0.47 18.34
C GLN A 117 2.20 1.21 17.15
N GLU A 118 3.01 1.51 16.13
CA GLU A 118 2.52 2.10 14.88
C GLU A 118 1.62 1.12 14.12
N GLY A 119 2.01 -0.15 14.03
CA GLY A 119 1.19 -1.20 13.44
C GLY A 119 -0.18 -1.36 14.13
N ARG A 120 -0.20 -1.37 15.48
CA ARG A 120 -1.45 -1.40 16.25
C ARG A 120 -2.31 -0.17 15.97
N LYS A 121 -1.71 1.01 15.87
CA LYS A 121 -2.42 2.25 15.56
C LYS A 121 -3.06 2.20 14.17
N THR A 122 -2.33 1.71 13.16
CA THR A 122 -2.87 1.49 11.82
C THR A 122 -4.07 0.55 11.85
N LEU A 123 -3.98 -0.58 12.57
CA LEU A 123 -5.10 -1.51 12.73
C LEU A 123 -6.32 -0.84 13.39
N GLN A 124 -6.12 -0.05 14.45
CA GLN A 124 -7.20 0.68 15.11
C GLN A 124 -7.91 1.65 14.14
N VAL A 125 -7.14 2.35 13.30
CA VAL A 125 -7.70 3.24 12.28
C VAL A 125 -8.54 2.44 11.30
N THR A 126 -8.04 1.33 10.76
CA THR A 126 -8.78 0.50 9.79
C THR A 126 -10.08 -0.06 10.38
N LEU A 127 -10.05 -0.55 11.62
CA LEU A 127 -11.27 -1.02 12.31
C LEU A 127 -12.28 0.11 12.53
N ALA A 128 -11.81 1.34 12.79
CA ALA A 128 -12.67 2.51 12.88
C ALA A 128 -13.34 2.84 11.54
N MET A 129 -12.62 2.71 10.43
CA MET A 129 -13.15 2.93 9.08
C MET A 129 -14.24 1.92 8.75
N GLU A 130 -14.00 0.64 9.06
CA GLU A 130 -14.99 -0.43 8.89
C GLU A 130 -16.28 -0.13 9.68
N GLU A 131 -16.14 0.20 10.97
CA GLU A 131 -17.28 0.54 11.83
C GLU A 131 -18.00 1.81 11.37
N ALA A 132 -17.26 2.83 10.93
CA ALA A 132 -17.84 4.05 10.35
C ALA A 132 -18.63 3.75 9.08
N SER A 133 -18.09 2.89 8.19
CA SER A 133 -18.77 2.46 6.98
C SER A 133 -20.04 1.66 7.29
N ARG A 134 -20.03 0.85 8.35
CA ARG A 134 -21.17 0.03 8.76
C ARG A 134 -22.30 0.87 9.38
N THR A 135 -21.95 1.91 10.13
CA THR A 135 -22.90 2.71 10.91
C THR A 135 -23.28 4.04 10.25
N GLY A 136 -22.48 4.51 9.29
CA GLY A 136 -22.59 5.85 8.72
C GLY A 136 -22.24 6.97 9.70
N GLN A 137 -21.58 6.65 10.83
CA GLN A 137 -21.24 7.62 11.87
C GLN A 137 -19.73 7.78 12.03
N PRO A 138 -19.23 8.99 12.35
CA PRO A 138 -17.82 9.19 12.68
C PRO A 138 -17.42 8.40 13.94
N ILE A 139 -16.30 7.68 13.87
CA ILE A 139 -15.76 6.91 14.99
C ILE A 139 -14.55 7.64 15.60
N PRO A 140 -14.63 8.16 16.83
CA PRO A 140 -13.49 8.80 17.49
C PRO A 140 -12.42 7.77 17.88
N LEU A 141 -11.21 7.90 17.33
CA LEU A 141 -10.10 6.96 17.60
C LEU A 141 -9.65 6.93 19.07
N ALA A 142 -9.89 8.01 19.83
CA ALA A 142 -9.64 8.04 21.27
C ALA A 142 -10.41 6.94 22.03
N ASN A 143 -11.52 6.44 21.46
CA ASN A 143 -12.34 5.40 22.06
C ASN A 143 -11.82 3.98 21.81
N LEU A 144 -10.87 3.79 20.88
CA LEU A 144 -10.32 2.49 20.49
C LEU A 144 -9.03 2.11 21.23
N ALA A 145 -8.40 3.06 21.93
CA ALA A 145 -7.23 2.79 22.78
C ALA A 145 -7.58 2.04 24.08
N ARG A 146 -8.87 1.83 24.37
CA ARG A 146 -9.36 1.19 25.61
C ARG A 146 -9.82 -0.27 25.41
N ARG A 147 -9.62 -0.84 24.23
CA ARG A 147 -9.88 -2.25 23.90
C ARG A 147 -8.57 -2.92 23.45
#